data_AF-A0A7Y8G8S5-F1
#
_entry.id   AF-A0A7Y8G8S5-F1
#
_cell.length_a   1.000
_cell.length_b   1.000
_cell.length_c   1.000
_cell.angle_alpha   90.00
_cell.angle_beta   90.00
_cell.angle_gamma   90.00
#
_symmetry.space_group_name_H-M   'P 1'
#
loop_
_entity.id
_entity.type
_entity.pdbx_description
1 polymer ?
#
loop_
_entity_poly.entity_id
_entity_poly.type
_entity_poly.pdbx_seq_one_letter_code
_entity_poly.pdbx_strand_id
1 'polypeptide(L)'
;MDHHEIEPQAVDGAVTRSAIFLVATLNPGNDSRDRVHDLCADLGGLVRSVGKRVPRGNLSCVIGFGAAVWDSLFGTPRPAGLHAFREFGSGERKAVATPGDQIVCCRS
;
A
#
# COMPACT_ATOMS: atom_id res chain seq x y z
N MET A 1 0.93 -18.36 -24.75
CA MET A 1 0.67 -17.07 -24.09
C MET A 1 0.85 -17.34 -22.62
N ASP A 2 2.00 -17.00 -22.06
CA ASP A 2 2.27 -17.17 -20.64
C ASP A 2 1.30 -16.28 -19.86
N HIS A 3 0.36 -16.91 -19.17
CA HIS A 3 -0.45 -16.21 -18.19
C HIS A 3 0.51 -15.90 -17.04
N HIS A 4 1.01 -14.67 -16.98
CA HIS A 4 1.72 -14.22 -15.78
C HIS A 4 0.65 -14.16 -14.68
N GLU A 5 0.58 -15.23 -13.88
CA GLU A 5 -0.38 -15.34 -12.80
C GLU A 5 -0.10 -14.18 -11.83
N ILE A 6 -1.07 -13.29 -11.68
CA ILE A 6 -0.93 -12.12 -10.81
C ILE A 6 -1.02 -12.63 -9.37
N GLU A 7 0.12 -12.74 -8.70
CA GLU A 7 0.15 -13.13 -7.29
C GLU A 7 -0.36 -11.97 -6.41
N PRO A 8 -1.45 -12.15 -5.65
CA PRO A 8 -1.95 -11.11 -4.78
C PRO A 8 -1.00 -10.87 -3.60
N GLN A 9 -0.93 -9.64 -3.12
CA GLN A 9 -0.32 -9.35 -1.82
C GLN A 9 -1.13 -10.05 -0.70
N ALA A 10 -0.49 -10.35 0.44
CA ALA A 10 -1.10 -11.06 1.57
C ALA A 10 -2.11 -10.20 2.36
N VAL A 11 -3.21 -9.80 1.70
CA VAL A 11 -4.27 -8.94 2.24
C VAL A 11 -5.25 -9.67 3.17
N ASP A 12 -5.38 -10.98 2.99
CA ASP A 12 -6.31 -11.87 3.71
C ASP A 12 -5.61 -12.73 4.79
N GLY A 13 -4.31 -12.48 5.02
CA GLY A 13 -3.54 -13.23 6.03
C GLY A 13 -4.11 -13.07 7.45
N ALA A 14 -3.93 -14.10 8.28
CA ALA A 14 -4.42 -14.15 9.66
C ALA A 14 -3.96 -12.96 10.53
N VAL A 15 -4.69 -12.71 11.61
CA VAL A 15 -4.33 -11.68 12.60
C VAL A 15 -2.98 -12.03 13.23
N THR A 16 -2.08 -11.06 13.27
CA THR A 16 -0.75 -11.17 13.85
C THR A 16 -0.67 -10.47 15.21
N ARG A 17 0.42 -10.69 15.95
CA ARG A 17 0.61 -10.09 17.27
C ARG A 17 0.93 -8.60 17.18
N SER A 18 1.63 -8.20 16.12
CA SER A 18 2.10 -6.84 15.89
C SER A 18 1.75 -6.36 14.49
N ALA A 19 1.49 -5.07 14.35
CA ALA A 19 1.30 -4.40 13.07
C ALA A 19 1.86 -2.97 13.11
N ILE A 20 2.38 -2.50 11.98
CA ILE A 20 2.81 -1.12 11.74
C ILE A 20 2.05 -0.61 10.51
N PHE A 21 1.48 0.59 10.63
CA PHE A 21 0.81 1.30 9.54
C PHE A 21 1.55 2.60 9.25
N LEU A 22 2.03 2.75 8.03
CA LEU A 22 2.72 3.93 7.55
C LEU A 22 1.86 4.56 6.46
N VAL A 23 1.36 5.78 6.68
CA VAL A 23 0.65 6.57 5.68
C VAL A 23 1.52 7.76 5.29
N ALA A 24 1.80 7.91 4.00
CA ALA A 24 2.65 8.95 3.46
C ALA A 24 1.93 9.76 2.37
N THR A 25 2.36 11.00 2.20
CA THR A 25 2.01 11.84 1.04
C THR A 25 3.23 11.96 0.13
N LEU A 26 3.01 12.03 -1.17
CA LEU A 26 4.07 12.11 -2.17
C LEU A 26 4.43 13.56 -2.44
N ASN A 27 5.73 13.87 -2.42
CA ASN A 27 6.21 15.12 -3.00
C ASN A 27 5.92 15.12 -4.52
N PRO A 28 5.66 16.29 -5.12
CA PRO A 28 5.44 16.38 -6.56
C PRO A 28 6.72 16.09 -7.35
N GLY A 29 6.55 15.62 -8.59
CA GLY A 29 7.65 15.43 -9.56
C GLY A 29 8.04 13.98 -9.83
N ASN A 30 8.78 13.78 -10.92
CA ASN A 30 9.15 12.45 -11.40
C ASN A 30 10.07 11.72 -10.43
N ASP A 31 11.01 12.41 -9.77
CA ASP A 31 11.91 11.79 -8.79
C ASP A 31 11.16 11.07 -7.66
N SER A 32 10.03 11.63 -7.21
CA SER A 32 9.20 10.99 -6.18
C SER A 32 8.41 9.82 -6.73
N ARG A 33 7.91 9.92 -7.96
CA ARG A 33 7.28 8.80 -8.68
C ARG A 33 8.26 7.63 -8.85
N ASP A 34 9.47 7.91 -9.32
CA ASP A 34 10.49 6.90 -9.61
C ASP A 34 10.89 6.16 -8.32
N ARG A 35 11.10 6.88 -7.22
CA ARG A 35 11.35 6.27 -5.90
C ARG A 35 10.23 5.35 -5.42
N VAL A 36 8.96 5.68 -5.74
CA VAL A 36 7.83 4.80 -5.41
C VAL A 36 7.86 3.54 -6.27
N HIS A 37 8.19 3.65 -7.56
CA HIS A 37 8.36 2.47 -8.43
C HIS A 37 9.53 1.59 -7.97
N ASP A 38 10.65 2.17 -7.59
CA ASP A 38 11.81 1.44 -7.04
C ASP A 38 11.40 0.68 -5.76
N LEU A 39 10.68 1.34 -4.84
CA LEU A 39 10.16 0.68 -3.65
C LEU A 39 9.22 -0.48 -3.99
N CYS A 40 8.38 -0.34 -5.02
CA CYS A 40 7.50 -1.44 -5.47
C CYS A 40 8.33 -2.65 -5.94
N ALA A 41 9.42 -2.41 -6.69
CA ALA A 41 10.31 -3.47 -7.15
C ALA A 41 11.06 -4.14 -5.98
N ASP A 42 11.44 -3.36 -4.97
CA ASP A 42 12.25 -3.83 -3.85
C ASP A 42 11.45 -4.45 -2.68
N LEU A 43 10.15 -4.20 -2.58
CA LEU A 43 9.33 -4.58 -1.41
C LEU A 43 9.46 -6.07 -1.06
N GLY A 44 9.38 -6.96 -2.06
CA GLY A 44 9.53 -8.40 -1.84
C GLY A 44 10.93 -8.77 -1.33
N GLY A 45 11.97 -8.07 -1.81
CA GLY A 45 13.34 -8.21 -1.32
C GLY A 45 13.50 -7.76 0.13
N LEU A 46 12.89 -6.62 0.49
CA LEU A 46 12.88 -6.09 1.86
C LEU A 46 12.19 -7.06 2.83
N VAL A 47 11.00 -7.56 2.48
CA VAL A 47 10.25 -8.53 3.31
C VAL A 47 11.08 -9.79 3.54
N ARG A 48 11.71 -10.34 2.49
CA ARG A 48 12.59 -11.53 2.63
C ARG A 48 13.82 -11.24 3.49
N SER A 49 14.48 -10.11 3.27
CA SER A 49 15.71 -9.73 3.98
C SER A 49 15.48 -9.56 5.48
N VAL A 50 14.40 -8.88 5.87
CA VAL A 50 14.04 -8.66 7.27
C VAL A 50 13.45 -9.93 7.89
N GLY A 51 12.48 -10.56 7.22
CA GLY A 51 11.77 -11.75 7.70
C GLY A 51 12.69 -12.95 7.91
N LYS A 52 13.76 -13.09 7.10
CA LYS A 52 14.76 -14.17 7.27
C LYS A 52 15.45 -14.15 8.64
N ARG A 53 15.51 -13.00 9.31
CA ARG A 53 16.09 -12.89 10.66
C ARG A 53 15.24 -13.58 11.72
N VAL A 54 13.91 -13.63 11.52
CA VAL A 54 12.95 -14.29 12.42
C VAL A 54 11.92 -15.05 11.57
N PRO A 55 12.24 -16.24 11.03
CA PRO A 55 11.37 -16.94 10.08
C PRO A 55 9.99 -17.28 10.63
N ARG A 56 9.87 -17.50 11.95
CA ARG A 56 8.59 -17.78 12.63
C ARG A 56 7.73 -16.53 12.87
N GLY A 57 8.26 -15.34 12.57
CA GLY A 57 7.55 -14.08 12.73
C GLY A 57 6.61 -13.76 11.56
N ASN A 58 6.55 -14.60 10.52
CA ASN A 58 5.60 -14.48 9.40
C ASN A 58 5.44 -13.05 8.86
N LEU A 59 6.56 -12.33 8.73
CA LEU A 59 6.55 -10.93 8.28
C LEU A 59 5.89 -10.84 6.90
N SER A 60 4.85 -10.02 6.81
CA SER A 60 4.24 -9.60 5.55
C SER A 60 4.18 -8.08 5.51
N CYS A 61 4.23 -7.50 4.31
CA CYS A 61 3.93 -6.10 4.10
C CYS A 61 3.02 -5.95 2.89
N VAL A 62 1.98 -5.13 3.04
CA VAL A 62 1.06 -4.74 1.97
C VAL A 62 1.28 -3.27 1.65
N ILE A 63 1.44 -2.94 0.37
CA ILE A 63 1.48 -1.57 -0.14
C ILE A 63 0.17 -1.24 -0.88
N GLY A 64 -0.39 -0.08 -0.58
CA GLY A 64 -1.57 0.47 -1.24
C GLY A 64 -1.35 1.91 -1.70
N PHE A 65 -2.11 2.34 -2.71
CA PHE A 65 -1.97 3.65 -3.34
C PHE A 65 -3.29 4.41 -3.35
N GLY A 66 -3.20 5.70 -3.05
CA GLY A 66 -4.32 6.61 -2.98
C GLY A 66 -4.85 6.98 -4.37
N ALA A 67 -6.15 7.29 -4.42
CA ALA A 67 -6.86 7.69 -5.62
C ALA A 67 -6.29 8.96 -6.29
N ALA A 68 -5.66 9.85 -5.53
CA ALA A 68 -5.13 11.12 -6.02
C ALA A 68 -3.82 10.97 -6.79
N VAL A 69 -3.01 9.96 -6.46
CA VAL A 69 -1.70 9.73 -7.08
C VAL A 69 -1.72 8.61 -8.12
N TRP A 70 -2.84 7.93 -8.31
CA TRP A 70 -2.93 6.78 -9.22
C TRP A 70 -2.51 7.13 -10.65
N ASP A 71 -3.07 8.22 -11.19
CA ASP A 71 -2.86 8.56 -12.61
C ASP A 71 -1.40 9.01 -12.86
N SER A 72 -0.78 9.66 -11.88
CA SER A 72 0.63 10.06 -11.97
C SER A 72 1.59 8.89 -11.80
N LEU A 73 1.26 7.88 -10.97
CA LEU A 73 2.10 6.70 -10.76
C LEU A 73 1.92 5.65 -11.85
N PHE A 74 0.68 5.30 -12.17
CA PHE A 74 0.34 4.11 -12.97
C PHE A 74 -0.44 4.41 -14.24
N GLY A 75 -1.12 5.57 -14.31
CA GLY A 75 -1.98 5.90 -15.43
C GLY A 75 -3.18 4.95 -15.56
N THR A 76 -3.39 4.41 -16.76
CA THR A 76 -4.54 3.53 -17.08
C THR A 76 -4.13 2.06 -17.23
N PRO A 77 -5.00 1.09 -16.88
CA PRO A 77 -6.37 1.27 -16.38
C PRO A 77 -6.42 1.63 -14.90
N ARG A 78 -7.43 2.43 -14.54
CA ARG A 78 -7.73 2.75 -13.15
C ARG A 78 -8.70 1.70 -12.57
N PRO A 79 -8.48 1.17 -11.35
CA PRO A 79 -9.43 0.26 -10.73
C PRO A 79 -10.79 0.93 -10.58
N ALA A 80 -11.86 0.22 -10.97
CA ALA A 80 -13.21 0.81 -11.07
C ALA A 80 -13.73 1.39 -9.75
N GLY A 81 -13.31 0.82 -8.61
CA GLY A 81 -13.67 1.29 -7.27
C GLY A 81 -12.73 2.35 -6.68
N LEU A 82 -11.67 2.77 -7.39
CA LEU A 82 -10.65 3.64 -6.81
C LEU A 82 -11.09 5.11 -6.76
N HIS A 83 -11.52 5.56 -5.59
CA HIS A 83 -11.86 6.94 -5.28
C HIS A 83 -11.32 7.37 -3.92
N ALA A 84 -11.22 8.68 -3.68
CA ALA A 84 -10.88 9.20 -2.36
C ALA A 84 -11.94 8.79 -1.33
N PHE A 85 -11.54 8.67 -0.05
CA PHE A 85 -12.48 8.39 1.02
C PHE A 85 -13.58 9.47 1.04
N ARG A 86 -14.85 9.04 1.03
CA ARG A 86 -15.99 9.94 1.07
C ARG A 86 -16.34 10.19 2.53
N GLU A 87 -16.29 11.44 2.95
CA GLU A 87 -16.73 11.78 4.31
C GLU A 87 -18.21 11.43 4.50
N PHE A 88 -18.56 10.96 5.69
CA PHE A 88 -19.94 10.68 6.05
C PHE A 88 -20.20 10.82 7.55
N GLY A 89 -21.47 10.96 7.93
CA GLY A 89 -21.89 11.23 9.31
C GLY A 89 -22.17 12.72 9.58
N SER A 90 -22.50 13.04 10.83
CA SER A 90 -22.95 14.38 11.24
C SER A 90 -22.66 14.63 12.72
N GLY A 91 -22.49 15.91 13.10
CA GLY A 91 -22.21 16.29 14.49
C GLY A 91 -20.91 15.68 15.00
N GLU A 92 -20.95 15.10 16.20
CA GLU A 92 -19.78 14.46 16.84
C GLU A 92 -19.35 13.13 16.19
N ARG A 93 -20.21 12.52 15.36
CA ARG A 93 -19.90 11.26 14.67
C ARG A 93 -19.70 11.52 13.19
N LYS A 94 -18.55 12.10 12.86
CA LYS A 94 -18.11 12.38 11.49
C LYS A 94 -16.87 11.55 11.16
N ALA A 95 -16.96 10.76 10.09
CA ALA A 95 -15.79 10.12 9.48
C ALA A 95 -15.18 11.10 8.48
N VAL A 96 -14.01 11.64 8.82
CA VAL A 96 -13.31 12.66 8.02
C VAL A 96 -12.38 12.02 7.00
N ALA A 97 -12.15 12.70 5.88
CA ALA A 97 -11.15 12.33 4.91
C ALA A 97 -9.81 12.96 5.31
N THR A 98 -8.76 12.14 5.47
CA THR A 98 -7.40 12.61 5.77
C THR A 98 -6.48 12.35 4.58
N PRO A 99 -5.44 13.18 4.36
CA PRO A 99 -4.46 12.94 3.31
C PRO A 99 -3.76 11.58 3.44
N GLY A 100 -3.47 10.94 2.32
CA GLY A 100 -2.78 9.66 2.26
C GLY A 100 -2.67 9.16 0.82
N ASP A 101 -1.45 9.21 0.28
CA ASP A 101 -1.16 8.83 -1.10
C ASP A 101 -0.59 7.41 -1.20
N GLN A 102 0.07 6.96 -0.14
CA GLN A 102 0.62 5.61 -0.03
C GLN A 102 0.38 5.08 1.38
N ILE A 103 0.02 3.80 1.48
CA ILE A 103 0.01 3.07 2.75
C ILE A 103 0.95 1.86 2.65
N VAL A 104 1.73 1.63 3.71
CA VAL A 104 2.44 0.37 3.94
C VAL A 104 1.94 -0.22 5.26
N CYS A 105 1.39 -1.43 5.20
CA CYS A 105 0.94 -2.18 6.37
C CYS A 105 1.86 -3.39 6.54
N CYS A 106 2.70 -3.38 7.57
CA CYS A 106 3.56 -4.51 7.91
C CYS A 106 3.02 -5.25 9.13
N ARG A 107 3.03 -6.58 9.08
CA ARG A 107 2.46 -7.47 10.09
C ARG A 107 3.40 -8.62 10.41
N SER A 108 3.50 -8.99 11.68
CA SER A 108 4.30 -10.12 12.20
C SER A 108 3.74 -10.67 13.50
#